data_AF-M8C698-F1
#
_entry.id   AF-M8C698-F1
#
_cell.length_a   1.000
_cell.length_b   1.000
_cell.length_c   1.000
_cell.angle_alpha   90.00
_cell.angle_beta   90.00
_cell.angle_gamma   90.00
#
_symmetry.space_group_name_H-M   'P 1'
#
loop_
_entity.id
_entity.type
_entity.pdbx_description
1 polymer ?
#
loop_
_entity_poly.entity_id
_entity_poly.type
_entity_poly.pdbx_seq_one_letter_code
_entity_poly.pdbx_strand_id
1 'polypeptide(L)'
;MASTLPRFMGLRAAMVTNCPGVSSFAANLGFHVFGTEDFAAQSGSGSSSKDTRIIDRAFTLLGFAEGNVQDVSEFDLVFVHAAMENTASKLGKLGMKTDLNRLDKLVASVMEAVPVGSAVAARIHVSVILSYGSATENKEEACLIVNSSTETDSDLKLLRPRQSYTMKAGKTLDDVRNHHPMLLAQWQQGVTRSDLAKEFSFEEFIKRAGNFAMLAERFLHEVAFKLWKAPKYGA
;
A
#
# COMPACT_ATOMS: atom_id res chain seq x y z
N MET A 1 -25.44 -5.27 15.62
CA MET A 1 -24.20 -4.88 14.92
C MET A 1 -24.44 -5.06 13.43
N ALA A 2 -24.42 -4.00 12.64
CA ALA A 2 -24.47 -4.13 11.18
C ALA A 2 -23.18 -4.82 10.72
N SER A 3 -23.28 -5.89 9.93
CA SER A 3 -22.09 -6.58 9.42
C SER A 3 -21.31 -5.59 8.55
N THR A 4 -20.01 -5.45 8.82
CA THR A 4 -19.12 -4.55 8.07
C THR A 4 -18.58 -5.19 6.80
N LEU A 5 -18.89 -6.47 6.55
CA LEU A 5 -18.50 -7.22 5.35
C LEU A 5 -18.83 -6.50 4.01
N PRO A 6 -19.99 -5.82 3.85
CA PRO A 6 -20.28 -5.06 2.64
C PRO A 6 -19.32 -3.88 2.41
N ARG A 7 -18.71 -3.33 3.48
CA ARG A 7 -17.79 -2.17 3.37
C ARG A 7 -16.47 -2.50 2.69
N PHE A 8 -16.06 -3.77 2.75
CA PHE A 8 -14.82 -4.27 2.13
C PHE A 8 -15.11 -5.20 0.96
N MET A 9 -16.27 -5.08 0.32
CA MET A 9 -16.62 -5.88 -0.87
C MET A 9 -16.62 -7.38 -0.60
N GLY A 10 -16.95 -7.78 0.64
CA GLY A 10 -16.93 -9.17 1.07
C GLY A 10 -15.53 -9.74 1.32
N LEU A 11 -14.46 -8.94 1.24
CA LEU A 11 -13.10 -9.38 1.56
C LEU A 11 -12.96 -9.65 3.06
N ARG A 12 -12.38 -10.80 3.42
CA ARG A 12 -11.91 -11.09 4.77
C ARG A 12 -10.57 -10.41 4.97
N ALA A 13 -10.49 -9.49 5.92
CA ALA A 13 -9.31 -8.67 6.13
C ALA A 13 -8.73 -8.82 7.54
N ALA A 14 -7.40 -8.79 7.63
CA ALA A 14 -6.66 -8.78 8.88
C ALA A 14 -5.73 -7.55 8.99
N MET A 15 -5.45 -7.13 10.22
CA MET A 15 -4.50 -6.06 10.56
C MET A 15 -3.47 -6.58 11.55
N VAL A 16 -2.20 -6.42 11.23
CA VAL A 16 -1.08 -6.75 12.11
C VAL A 16 -0.49 -5.44 12.64
N THR A 17 -0.67 -5.16 13.94
CA THR A 17 -0.26 -3.90 14.55
C THR A 17 -0.12 -3.99 16.07
N ASN A 18 0.86 -3.28 16.62
CA ASN A 18 0.98 -3.05 18.06
C ASN A 18 0.44 -1.68 18.49
N CYS A 19 -0.02 -0.85 17.54
CA CYS A 19 -0.53 0.46 17.84
C CYS A 19 -2.00 0.36 18.31
N PRO A 20 -2.34 0.76 19.56
CA PRO A 20 -3.70 0.62 20.07
C PRO A 20 -4.75 1.39 19.25
N GLY A 21 -4.37 2.58 18.73
CA GLY A 21 -5.26 3.38 17.88
C GLY A 21 -5.58 2.69 16.55
N VAL A 22 -4.56 2.12 15.90
CA VAL A 22 -4.73 1.36 14.64
C VAL A 22 -5.50 0.07 14.88
N SER A 23 -5.23 -0.62 15.99
CA SER A 23 -5.95 -1.83 16.41
C SER A 23 -7.44 -1.55 16.61
N SER A 24 -7.78 -0.54 17.41
CA SER A 24 -9.19 -0.13 17.65
C SER A 24 -9.88 0.29 16.35
N PHE A 25 -9.20 1.06 15.51
CA PHE A 25 -9.72 1.46 14.20
C PHE A 25 -10.00 0.26 13.30
N ALA A 26 -9.05 -0.67 13.17
CA ALA A 26 -9.20 -1.87 12.35
C ALA A 26 -10.32 -2.79 12.87
N ALA A 27 -10.41 -2.99 14.19
CA ALA A 27 -11.48 -3.75 14.81
C ALA A 27 -12.86 -3.14 14.54
N ASN A 28 -12.98 -1.81 14.59
CA ASN A 28 -14.22 -1.09 14.24
C ASN A 28 -14.61 -1.22 12.76
N LEU A 29 -13.64 -1.47 11.88
CA LEU A 29 -13.88 -1.80 10.47
C LEU A 29 -14.25 -3.28 10.27
N GLY A 30 -14.11 -4.11 11.31
CA GLY A 30 -14.37 -5.55 11.29
C GLY A 30 -13.19 -6.39 10.81
N PHE A 31 -11.96 -5.86 10.91
CA PHE A 31 -10.77 -6.65 10.62
C PHE A 31 -10.43 -7.56 11.81
N HIS A 32 -9.85 -8.72 11.51
CA HIS A 32 -9.19 -9.50 12.54
C HIS A 32 -7.85 -8.83 12.90
N VAL A 33 -7.62 -8.54 14.19
CA VAL A 33 -6.40 -7.85 14.62
C VAL A 33 -5.44 -8.82 15.27
N PHE A 34 -4.18 -8.76 14.85
CA PHE A 34 -3.06 -9.51 15.41
C PHE A 34 -1.99 -8.56 15.95
N GLY A 35 -1.37 -8.92 17.07
CA GLY A 35 -0.14 -8.31 17.52
C GLY A 35 1.05 -8.75 16.67
N THR A 36 2.06 -7.91 16.51
CA THR A 36 3.30 -8.28 15.81
C THR A 36 4.08 -9.38 16.56
N GLU A 37 3.90 -9.47 17.88
CA GLU A 37 4.41 -10.53 18.74
C GLU A 37 3.77 -11.88 18.48
N ASP A 38 2.49 -11.93 18.09
CA ASP A 38 1.80 -13.17 17.75
C ASP A 38 2.47 -13.87 16.56
N PHE A 39 3.11 -13.09 15.69
CA PHE A 39 3.81 -13.57 14.50
C PHE A 39 5.27 -13.92 14.80
N ALA A 40 5.82 -13.46 15.93
CA ALA A 40 7.21 -13.69 16.31
C ALA A 40 7.41 -15.03 17.06
N ALA A 41 6.37 -15.60 17.65
CA ALA A 41 6.46 -16.69 18.63
C ALA A 41 6.23 -18.11 18.07
N GLN A 42 5.84 -18.30 16.80
CA GLN A 42 5.30 -19.59 16.31
C GLN A 42 6.21 -20.45 15.40
N SER A 43 7.51 -20.20 15.24
CA SER A 43 8.38 -21.11 14.47
C SER A 43 9.71 -21.42 15.14
N GLY A 44 10.08 -22.71 15.12
CA GLY A 44 11.30 -23.23 15.71
C GLY A 44 12.56 -22.72 15.00
N SER A 45 13.54 -22.31 15.81
CA SER A 45 14.98 -22.31 15.52
C SER A 45 15.41 -21.98 14.07
N GLY A 46 15.14 -20.76 13.63
CA GLY A 46 15.75 -20.18 12.43
C GLY A 46 16.29 -18.78 12.70
N SER A 47 17.46 -18.47 12.15
CA SER A 47 18.13 -17.16 12.17
C SER A 47 17.36 -16.06 11.41
N SER A 48 16.05 -16.22 11.18
CA SER A 48 15.24 -15.25 10.45
C SER A 48 14.97 -14.02 11.30
N SER A 49 15.06 -12.85 10.66
CA SER A 49 14.76 -11.57 11.28
C SER A 49 13.28 -11.52 11.72
N LYS A 50 12.96 -10.70 12.72
CA LYS A 50 11.56 -10.50 13.18
C LYS A 50 10.65 -10.10 12.02
N ASP A 51 11.15 -9.27 11.11
CA ASP A 51 10.41 -8.75 9.96
C ASP A 51 10.11 -9.88 8.94
N THR A 52 11.06 -10.78 8.66
CA THR A 52 10.84 -11.95 7.81
C THR A 52 9.73 -12.85 8.35
N ARG A 53 9.70 -13.09 9.66
CA ARG A 53 8.65 -13.91 10.30
C ARG A 53 7.27 -13.29 10.17
N ILE A 54 7.19 -11.96 10.25
CA ILE A 54 5.92 -11.24 10.05
C ILE A 54 5.41 -11.47 8.63
N ILE A 55 6.29 -11.40 7.63
CA ILE A 55 5.95 -11.66 6.22
C ILE A 55 5.52 -13.12 6.02
N ASP A 56 6.29 -14.10 6.50
CA ASP A 56 5.95 -15.52 6.36
C ASP A 56 4.57 -15.84 6.96
N ARG A 57 4.27 -15.27 8.13
CA ARG A 57 2.97 -15.46 8.76
C ARG A 57 1.86 -14.74 8.00
N ALA A 58 2.09 -13.51 7.54
CA ALA A 58 1.13 -12.79 6.69
C ALA A 58 0.81 -13.58 5.40
N PHE A 59 1.82 -14.22 4.81
CA PHE A 59 1.66 -15.09 3.65
C PHE A 59 0.83 -16.33 3.96
N THR A 60 1.11 -16.97 5.11
CA THR A 60 0.33 -18.13 5.57
C THR A 60 -1.15 -17.77 5.70
N LEU A 61 -1.46 -16.61 6.27
CA LEU A 61 -2.84 -16.10 6.39
C LEU A 61 -3.51 -15.86 5.02
N LEU A 62 -2.73 -15.46 4.02
CA LEU A 62 -3.19 -15.30 2.64
C LEU A 62 -3.28 -16.63 1.86
N GLY A 63 -2.94 -17.77 2.48
CA GLY A 63 -2.92 -19.07 1.80
C GLY A 63 -1.66 -19.30 0.98
N PHE A 64 -0.52 -18.73 1.37
CA PHE A 64 0.79 -19.00 0.78
C PHE A 64 1.73 -19.60 1.83
N ALA A 65 2.30 -20.76 1.54
CA ALA A 65 3.25 -21.41 2.43
C ALA A 65 4.32 -22.16 1.63
N GLU A 66 5.58 -22.03 2.03
CA GLU A 66 6.72 -22.72 1.41
C GLU A 66 6.81 -22.51 -0.12
N GLY A 67 6.46 -21.30 -0.60
CA GLY A 67 6.45 -20.95 -2.02
C GLY A 67 5.27 -21.53 -2.83
N ASN A 68 4.34 -22.22 -2.17
CA ASN A 68 3.15 -22.82 -2.77
C ASN A 68 1.89 -22.04 -2.44
N VAL A 69 0.92 -22.12 -3.34
CA VAL A 69 -0.44 -21.61 -3.15
C VAL A 69 -1.27 -22.71 -2.53
N GLN A 70 -1.89 -22.42 -1.40
CA GLN A 70 -2.76 -23.34 -0.66
C GLN A 70 -4.19 -23.28 -1.20
N ASP A 71 -4.94 -24.36 -1.04
CA ASP A 71 -6.34 -24.45 -1.48
C ASP A 71 -7.28 -23.56 -0.64
N VAL A 72 -6.85 -23.21 0.58
CA VAL A 72 -7.63 -22.40 1.52
C VAL A 72 -6.79 -21.23 2.00
N SER A 73 -7.35 -20.03 1.90
CA SER A 73 -6.84 -18.84 2.58
C SER A 73 -7.75 -18.47 3.74
N GLU A 74 -7.17 -18.02 4.86
CA GLU A 74 -7.94 -17.53 6.00
C GLU A 74 -8.45 -16.11 5.73
N PHE A 75 -7.63 -15.30 5.06
CA PHE A 75 -7.91 -13.92 4.69
C PHE A 75 -7.66 -13.68 3.20
N ASP A 76 -8.37 -12.69 2.65
CA ASP A 76 -8.18 -12.20 1.28
C ASP A 76 -7.27 -10.97 1.24
N LEU A 77 -7.11 -10.28 2.39
CA LEU A 77 -6.33 -9.07 2.54
C LEU A 77 -5.66 -9.02 3.92
N VAL A 78 -4.36 -8.76 3.97
CA VAL A 78 -3.62 -8.58 5.23
C VAL A 78 -2.89 -7.24 5.19
N PHE A 79 -3.18 -6.39 6.17
CA PHE A 79 -2.44 -5.15 6.41
C PHE A 79 -1.36 -5.39 7.46
N VAL A 80 -0.13 -5.00 7.15
CA VAL A 80 0.97 -5.00 8.12
C VAL A 80 1.33 -3.55 8.42
N HIS A 81 1.11 -3.11 9.66
CA HIS A 81 1.42 -1.76 10.09
C HIS A 81 2.83 -1.69 10.67
N ALA A 82 3.71 -0.97 9.97
CA ALA A 82 5.04 -0.63 10.44
C ALA A 82 5.05 0.81 10.96
N ALA A 83 5.01 0.98 12.29
CA ALA A 83 5.18 2.30 12.89
C ALA A 83 6.64 2.77 12.73
N MET A 84 6.82 3.98 12.20
CA MET A 84 8.12 4.66 12.16
C MET A 84 8.35 5.48 13.44
N GLU A 85 9.60 5.63 13.86
CA GLU A 85 9.94 6.42 15.05
C GLU A 85 9.77 7.92 14.79
N ASN A 86 9.34 8.67 15.81
CA ASN A 86 9.00 10.07 15.67
C ASN A 86 10.25 10.94 15.38
N THR A 87 10.23 11.67 14.26
CA THR A 87 11.42 12.31 13.65
C THR A 87 11.77 13.70 14.21
N ALA A 88 11.15 14.14 15.30
CA ALA A 88 11.26 15.52 15.81
C ALA A 88 12.64 15.95 16.34
N SER A 89 13.68 15.11 16.31
CA SER A 89 15.03 15.42 16.80
C SER A 89 16.12 15.21 15.75
N LYS A 90 17.35 15.70 15.97
CA LYS A 90 18.51 15.39 15.10
C LYS A 90 18.82 13.88 15.03
N LEU A 91 18.43 13.12 16.05
CA LEU A 91 18.43 11.65 16.06
C LEU A 91 17.37 11.07 15.09
N GLY A 92 16.34 11.85 14.77
CA GLY A 92 15.25 11.53 13.84
C GLY A 92 15.68 11.44 12.37
N LYS A 93 16.75 12.12 11.91
CA LYS A 93 17.29 11.90 10.55
C LYS A 93 17.97 10.52 10.43
N LEU A 94 18.65 10.09 11.49
CA LEU A 94 19.25 8.74 11.56
C LEU A 94 18.17 7.67 11.74
N GLY A 95 17.14 7.97 12.55
CA GLY A 95 15.94 7.15 12.71
C GLY A 95 15.21 6.94 11.37
N MET A 96 14.96 8.01 10.63
CA MET A 96 14.31 7.96 9.31
C MET A 96 15.09 7.10 8.30
N LYS A 97 16.42 7.21 8.25
CA LYS A 97 17.23 6.32 7.38
C LYS A 97 17.14 4.86 7.82
N THR A 98 17.12 4.60 9.12
CA THR A 98 16.95 3.25 9.68
C THR A 98 15.58 2.67 9.34
N ASP A 99 14.53 3.48 9.44
CA ASP A 99 13.15 3.10 9.11
C ASP A 99 12.95 2.83 7.62
N LEU A 100 13.54 3.65 6.74
CA LEU A 100 13.54 3.40 5.29
C LEU A 100 14.31 2.12 4.94
N ASN A 101 15.48 1.89 5.54
CA ASN A 101 16.21 0.64 5.36
C ASN A 101 15.41 -0.57 5.85
N ARG A 102 14.63 -0.41 6.93
CA ARG A 102 13.76 -1.47 7.44
C ARG A 102 12.60 -1.74 6.48
N LEU A 103 12.00 -0.70 5.91
CA LEU A 103 10.98 -0.82 4.87
C LEU A 103 11.53 -1.56 3.64
N ASP A 104 12.70 -1.16 3.13
CA ASP A 104 13.31 -1.83 1.98
C ASP A 104 13.62 -3.30 2.28
N LYS A 105 14.06 -3.64 3.50
CA LYS A 105 14.24 -5.05 3.93
C LYS A 105 12.93 -5.83 3.97
N LEU A 106 11.85 -5.21 4.44
CA LEU A 106 10.51 -5.82 4.44
C LEU A 106 10.05 -6.08 3.00
N VAL A 107 10.19 -5.09 2.11
CA VAL A 107 9.85 -5.26 0.69
C VAL A 107 10.72 -6.33 0.05
N ALA A 108 12.03 -6.33 0.31
CA ALA A 108 12.94 -7.37 -0.18
C ALA A 108 12.52 -8.77 0.30
N SER A 109 12.15 -8.92 1.58
CA SER A 109 11.66 -10.19 2.12
C SER A 109 10.37 -10.65 1.42
N VAL A 110 9.46 -9.73 1.10
CA VAL A 110 8.26 -10.04 0.31
C VAL A 110 8.64 -10.50 -1.09
N MET A 111 9.55 -9.80 -1.76
CA MET A 111 9.96 -10.15 -3.13
C MET A 111 10.77 -11.45 -3.19
N GLU A 112 11.54 -11.77 -2.15
CA GLU A 112 12.24 -13.07 -2.01
C GLU A 112 11.25 -14.23 -1.79
N ALA A 113 10.21 -14.01 -0.98
CA ALA A 113 9.13 -14.99 -0.78
C ALA A 113 8.24 -15.17 -2.02
N VAL A 114 8.34 -14.26 -2.99
CA VAL A 114 7.53 -14.25 -4.21
C VAL A 114 8.42 -14.16 -5.47
N PRO A 115 9.19 -15.23 -5.79
CA PRO A 115 10.01 -15.23 -7.00
C PRO A 115 9.15 -15.00 -8.24
N VAL A 116 9.62 -14.14 -9.15
CA VAL A 116 8.94 -13.84 -10.41
C VAL A 116 8.70 -15.13 -11.19
N GLY A 117 7.45 -15.37 -11.61
CA GLY A 117 7.06 -16.58 -12.34
C GLY A 117 6.62 -17.73 -11.44
N SER A 118 6.68 -17.59 -10.11
CA SER A 118 6.09 -18.54 -9.18
C SER A 118 4.57 -18.48 -9.19
N ALA A 119 3.93 -19.55 -8.71
CA ALA A 119 2.48 -19.62 -8.55
C ALA A 119 1.94 -18.55 -7.58
N VAL A 120 2.74 -18.19 -6.56
CA VAL A 120 2.43 -17.14 -5.59
C VAL A 120 2.47 -15.77 -6.27
N ALA A 121 3.50 -15.49 -7.08
CA ALA A 121 3.68 -14.21 -7.77
C ALA A 121 2.52 -13.84 -8.68
N ALA A 122 1.92 -14.83 -9.34
CA ALA A 122 0.74 -14.64 -10.18
C ALA A 122 -0.55 -14.30 -9.40
N ARG A 123 -0.56 -14.52 -8.08
CA ARG A 123 -1.78 -14.45 -7.22
C ARG A 123 -1.70 -13.43 -6.10
N ILE A 124 -0.52 -12.93 -5.77
CA ILE A 124 -0.35 -11.91 -4.73
C ILE A 124 -0.35 -10.51 -5.32
N HIS A 125 -1.02 -9.59 -4.62
CA HIS A 125 -0.96 -8.16 -4.86
C HIS A 125 -0.32 -7.49 -3.64
N VAL A 126 0.76 -6.74 -3.87
CA VAL A 126 1.50 -6.04 -2.81
C VAL A 126 1.28 -4.54 -2.99
N SER A 127 0.88 -3.85 -1.93
CA SER A 127 0.78 -2.39 -1.88
C SER A 127 1.59 -1.86 -0.70
N VAL A 128 2.48 -0.91 -0.96
CA VAL A 128 3.23 -0.16 0.06
C VAL A 128 2.62 1.24 0.14
N ILE A 129 2.14 1.61 1.33
CA ILE A 129 1.53 2.91 1.60
C ILE A 129 2.40 3.63 2.62
N LEU A 130 2.84 4.84 2.28
CA LEU A 130 3.60 5.69 3.19
C LEU A 130 2.84 6.99 3.41
N SER A 131 2.71 7.40 4.68
CA SER A 131 2.26 8.74 4.98
C SER A 131 3.27 9.74 4.41
N TYR A 132 2.82 10.60 3.52
CA TYR A 132 3.58 11.77 3.15
C TYR A 132 3.28 12.83 4.21
N GLY A 133 4.31 13.50 4.74
CA GLY A 133 4.14 14.51 5.79
C GLY A 133 3.15 15.62 5.41
N SER A 134 2.87 16.52 6.35
CA SER A 134 2.00 17.67 6.04
C SER A 134 2.61 18.51 4.91
N ALA A 135 1.85 18.72 3.84
CA ALA A 135 2.24 19.58 2.71
C ALA A 135 2.50 21.05 3.13
N THR A 136 2.22 21.39 4.38
CA THR A 136 2.33 22.76 4.92
C THR A 136 3.75 23.20 5.27
N GLU A 137 4.71 22.29 5.45
CA GLU A 137 6.07 22.66 5.89
C GLU A 137 7.00 23.10 4.76
N ASN A 138 6.79 22.62 3.51
CA ASN A 138 7.61 23.00 2.36
C ASN A 138 6.76 23.59 1.24
N LYS A 139 6.38 24.87 1.39
CA LYS A 139 5.57 25.61 0.40
C LYS A 139 6.18 25.65 -1.02
N GLU A 140 7.48 25.39 -1.15
CA GLU A 140 8.19 25.46 -2.43
C GLU A 140 8.36 24.09 -3.12
N GLU A 141 8.18 22.97 -2.40
CA GLU A 141 8.39 21.61 -2.95
C GLU A 141 7.17 20.69 -2.82
N ALA A 142 6.12 21.09 -2.10
CA ALA A 142 4.96 20.24 -1.79
C ALA A 142 4.03 19.92 -2.97
N CYS A 143 4.39 20.33 -4.19
CA CYS A 143 3.70 19.93 -5.41
C CYS A 143 4.70 19.31 -6.39
N LEU A 144 5.30 18.16 -6.07
CA LEU A 144 5.85 17.27 -7.12
C LEU A 144 4.74 16.63 -7.98
N ILE A 145 3.47 16.97 -7.73
CA ILE A 145 2.43 17.07 -8.77
C ILE A 145 2.69 18.30 -9.67
N VAL A 146 3.95 18.61 -9.98
CA VAL A 146 4.29 19.49 -11.09
C VAL A 146 4.04 18.63 -12.30
N ASN A 147 2.86 18.84 -12.89
CA ASN A 147 2.74 18.77 -14.34
C ASN A 147 4.02 19.41 -14.89
N SER A 148 4.87 18.65 -15.57
CA SER A 148 5.84 19.23 -16.49
C SER A 148 5.04 19.86 -17.63
N SER A 149 4.33 20.95 -17.36
CA SER A 149 3.81 21.82 -18.39
C SER A 149 5.01 22.61 -18.88
N THR A 150 5.75 22.02 -19.81
CA THR A 150 6.20 22.81 -20.94
C THR A 150 4.97 23.61 -21.42
N GLU A 151 5.14 24.92 -21.50
CA GLU A 151 4.11 25.86 -21.93
C GLU A 151 3.38 25.30 -23.15
N THR A 152 2.17 24.82 -22.91
CA THR A 152 1.29 24.30 -23.96
C THR A 152 0.03 25.14 -23.92
N ASP A 153 -0.25 25.68 -25.11
CA ASP A 153 -1.28 26.64 -25.51
C ASP A 153 -2.57 26.59 -24.69
N SER A 154 -3.10 27.75 -24.32
CA SER A 154 -4.11 27.91 -23.26
C SER A 154 -5.46 27.27 -23.58
N ASP A 155 -5.81 27.13 -24.86
CA ASP A 155 -7.13 26.63 -25.28
C ASP A 155 -7.18 25.09 -25.30
N LEU A 156 -6.05 24.43 -25.55
CA LEU A 156 -5.97 22.96 -25.55
C LEU A 156 -6.02 22.36 -24.13
N LYS A 157 -5.79 23.17 -23.09
CA LYS A 157 -5.97 22.73 -21.70
C LYS A 157 -7.42 22.38 -21.38
N LEU A 158 -8.39 23.02 -22.05
CA LEU A 158 -9.82 22.71 -21.89
C LEU A 158 -10.18 21.33 -22.47
N LEU A 159 -9.40 20.86 -23.44
CA LEU A 159 -9.58 19.54 -24.05
C LEU A 159 -8.91 18.42 -23.25
N ARG A 160 -8.05 18.75 -22.27
CA ARG A 160 -7.42 17.72 -21.45
C ARG A 160 -8.47 17.04 -20.58
N PRO A 161 -8.60 15.71 -20.64
CA PRO A 161 -9.46 14.98 -19.74
C PRO A 161 -9.13 15.32 -18.29
N ARG A 162 -10.15 15.62 -17.50
CA ARG A 162 -9.98 15.79 -16.06
C ARG A 162 -9.44 14.49 -15.46
N GLN A 163 -8.50 14.63 -14.53
CA GLN A 163 -7.95 13.47 -13.84
C GLN A 163 -9.05 12.73 -13.08
N SER A 164 -9.01 11.40 -13.08
CA SER A 164 -10.10 10.59 -12.51
C SER A 164 -10.34 10.88 -11.02
N TYR A 165 -9.32 11.29 -10.27
CA TYR A 165 -9.46 11.62 -8.85
C TYR A 165 -10.19 12.95 -8.60
N THR A 166 -10.36 13.81 -9.61
CA THR A 166 -11.15 15.06 -9.49
C THR A 166 -12.61 14.87 -9.93
N MET A 167 -13.01 13.64 -10.25
CA MET A 167 -14.31 13.30 -10.81
C MET A 167 -14.97 12.14 -10.06
N LYS A 168 -16.26 12.24 -9.77
CA LYS A 168 -17.07 11.16 -9.18
C LYS A 168 -18.47 11.15 -9.79
N ALA A 169 -18.85 10.02 -10.40
CA ALA A 169 -20.15 9.83 -11.06
C ALA A 169 -20.50 10.97 -12.05
N GLY A 170 -19.52 11.38 -12.87
CA GLY A 170 -19.66 12.45 -13.85
C GLY A 170 -19.63 13.88 -13.28
N LYS A 171 -19.55 14.04 -11.95
CA LYS A 171 -19.45 15.35 -11.28
C LYS A 171 -18.02 15.65 -10.87
N THR A 172 -17.67 16.93 -10.87
CA THR A 172 -16.38 17.38 -10.32
C THR A 172 -16.44 17.35 -8.80
N LEU A 173 -15.33 16.96 -8.19
CA LEU A 173 -15.15 17.04 -6.74
C LEU A 173 -14.45 18.35 -6.41
N ASP A 174 -15.14 19.22 -5.68
CA ASP A 174 -14.62 20.53 -5.26
C ASP A 174 -13.98 20.47 -3.86
N ASP A 175 -14.12 19.34 -3.15
CA ASP A 175 -13.74 19.15 -1.74
C ASP A 175 -12.58 18.17 -1.54
N VAL A 176 -11.75 17.95 -2.57
CA VAL A 176 -10.56 17.09 -2.48
C VAL A 176 -9.55 17.69 -1.49
N ARG A 177 -9.28 16.97 -0.40
CA ARG A 177 -8.32 17.38 0.63
C ARG A 177 -6.89 17.02 0.22
N ASN A 178 -6.06 18.03 -0.02
CA ASN A 178 -4.67 17.87 -0.48
C ASN A 178 -3.61 17.93 0.64
N HIS A 179 -4.01 18.07 1.91
CA HIS A 179 -3.08 18.39 2.99
C HIS A 179 -2.33 17.19 3.59
N HIS A 180 -2.82 15.95 3.37
CA HIS A 180 -2.17 14.71 3.80
C HIS A 180 -2.10 13.70 2.66
N PRO A 181 -1.28 13.95 1.62
CA PRO A 181 -1.08 12.95 0.58
C PRO A 181 -0.44 11.68 1.16
N MET A 182 -0.62 10.56 0.47
CA MET A 182 0.06 9.31 0.79
C MET A 182 0.77 8.83 -0.47
N LEU A 183 2.00 8.32 -0.31
CA LEU A 183 2.67 7.61 -1.39
C LEU A 183 2.11 6.19 -1.43
N LEU A 184 1.72 5.73 -2.62
CA LEU A 184 1.27 4.38 -2.87
C LEU A 184 2.13 3.77 -3.97
N ALA A 185 2.79 2.65 -3.67
CA ALA A 185 3.45 1.81 -4.66
C ALA A 185 2.76 0.44 -4.69
N GLN A 186 2.51 -0.11 -5.89
CA GLN A 186 1.80 -1.38 -6.04
C GLN A 186 2.58 -2.32 -6.96
N TRP A 187 2.56 -3.62 -6.65
CA TRP A 187 3.15 -4.66 -7.47
C TRP A 187 2.25 -5.90 -7.52
N GLN A 188 2.04 -6.39 -8.73
CA GLN A 188 1.37 -7.66 -9.02
C GLN A 188 1.90 -8.14 -10.37
N GLN A 189 2.38 -9.38 -10.43
CA GLN A 189 2.99 -9.91 -11.64
C GLN A 189 1.99 -9.91 -12.81
N GLY A 190 2.38 -9.32 -13.94
CA GLY A 190 1.58 -9.28 -15.16
C GLY A 190 0.41 -8.29 -15.14
N VAL A 191 0.14 -7.61 -14.03
CA VAL A 191 -0.98 -6.65 -13.88
C VAL A 191 -0.47 -5.23 -13.66
N THR A 192 0.57 -5.05 -12.83
CA THR A 192 1.19 -3.74 -12.65
C THR A 192 2.07 -3.44 -13.86
N ARG A 193 1.83 -2.29 -14.49
CA ARG A 193 2.72 -1.77 -15.53
C ARG A 193 4.02 -1.29 -14.88
N SER A 194 5.15 -1.85 -15.27
CA SER A 194 6.45 -1.23 -14.99
C SER A 194 6.62 -0.07 -15.97
N ASP A 195 6.45 1.16 -15.51
CA ASP A 195 6.76 2.34 -16.32
C ASP A 195 8.29 2.46 -16.49
N LEU A 196 8.92 3.43 -15.84
CA LEU A 196 10.39 3.57 -15.84
C LEU A 196 11.05 2.82 -14.67
N ALA A 197 10.25 2.29 -13.73
CA ALA A 197 10.72 1.58 -12.55
C ALA A 197 11.31 0.21 -12.92
N LYS A 198 12.52 -0.07 -12.45
CA LYS A 198 13.25 -1.31 -12.71
C LYS A 198 13.08 -2.36 -11.62
N GLU A 199 12.85 -1.91 -10.39
CA GLU A 199 12.68 -2.76 -9.21
C GLU A 199 11.60 -2.17 -8.29
N PHE A 200 11.08 -3.01 -7.40
CA PHE A 200 10.09 -2.60 -6.41
C PHE A 200 10.81 -2.21 -5.11
N SER A 201 11.40 -1.02 -5.06
CA SER A 201 12.19 -0.50 -3.93
C SER A 201 11.82 0.95 -3.62
N PHE A 202 12.10 1.43 -2.40
CA PHE A 202 11.76 2.80 -2.00
C PHE A 202 12.42 3.86 -2.90
N GLU A 203 13.67 3.65 -3.29
CA GLU A 203 14.38 4.58 -4.18
C GLU A 203 13.68 4.72 -5.55
N GLU A 204 13.25 3.60 -6.14
CA GLU A 204 12.50 3.61 -7.39
C GLU A 204 11.09 4.21 -7.21
N PHE A 205 10.45 4.00 -6.05
CA PHE A 205 9.16 4.63 -5.75
C PHE A 205 9.23 6.14 -5.83
N ILE A 206 10.26 6.74 -5.25
CA ILE A 206 10.43 8.20 -5.22
C ILE A 206 10.94 8.74 -6.57
N LYS A 207 11.82 8.02 -7.26
CA LYS A 207 12.47 8.53 -8.48
C LYS A 207 11.72 8.24 -9.77
N ARG A 208 10.95 7.15 -9.83
CA ARG A 208 10.43 6.60 -11.10
C ARG A 208 8.96 6.22 -11.13
N ALA A 209 8.27 6.13 -9.98
CA ALA A 209 6.93 5.53 -9.93
C ALA A 209 5.78 6.33 -10.57
N GLY A 210 6.06 7.40 -11.33
CA GLY A 210 5.08 8.08 -12.17
C GLY A 210 4.03 8.88 -11.38
N ASN A 211 3.75 10.11 -11.85
CA ASN A 211 2.87 11.05 -11.16
C ASN A 211 1.37 10.74 -11.38
N PHE A 212 0.87 9.65 -10.81
CA PHE A 212 -0.56 9.34 -10.80
C PHE A 212 -1.16 9.57 -9.42
N ALA A 213 -2.40 10.06 -9.36
CA ALA A 213 -3.12 10.32 -8.12
C ALA A 213 -4.48 9.62 -8.13
N MET A 214 -4.86 9.10 -6.97
CA MET A 214 -6.18 8.53 -6.72
C MET A 214 -6.72 9.03 -5.40
N LEU A 215 -8.05 9.09 -5.28
CA LEU A 215 -8.68 9.37 -4.00
C LEU A 215 -8.42 8.22 -3.02
N ALA A 216 -8.08 8.54 -1.77
CA ALA A 216 -7.88 7.52 -0.73
C ALA A 216 -9.13 6.64 -0.55
N GLU A 217 -10.33 7.19 -0.69
CA GLU A 217 -11.58 6.42 -0.66
C GLU A 217 -11.69 5.35 -1.76
N ARG A 218 -10.91 5.47 -2.83
CA ARG A 218 -10.88 4.52 -3.95
C ARG A 218 -9.83 3.42 -3.78
N PHE A 219 -8.97 3.51 -2.77
CA PHE A 219 -7.89 2.54 -2.59
C PHE A 219 -8.43 1.11 -2.48
N LEU A 220 -9.40 0.89 -1.60
CA LEU A 220 -9.89 -0.46 -1.32
C LEU A 220 -10.56 -1.13 -2.51
N HIS A 221 -11.28 -0.38 -3.35
CA HIS A 221 -11.84 -0.98 -4.55
C HIS A 221 -10.87 -1.04 -5.72
N GLU A 222 -9.78 -0.25 -5.74
CA GLU A 222 -8.65 -0.57 -6.62
C GLU A 222 -8.05 -1.94 -6.23
N VAL A 223 -7.81 -2.18 -4.94
CA VAL A 223 -7.32 -3.48 -4.45
C VAL A 223 -8.31 -4.60 -4.79
N ALA A 224 -9.61 -4.42 -4.51
CA ALA A 224 -10.62 -5.43 -4.84
C ALA A 224 -10.69 -5.72 -6.34
N PHE A 225 -10.55 -4.71 -7.19
CA PHE A 225 -10.46 -4.87 -8.64
C PHE A 225 -9.21 -5.67 -9.06
N LYS A 226 -8.03 -5.35 -8.51
CA LYS A 226 -6.76 -6.06 -8.78
C LYS A 226 -6.80 -7.53 -8.35
N LEU A 227 -7.58 -7.83 -7.31
CA LEU A 227 -7.86 -9.18 -6.83
C LEU A 227 -9.02 -9.86 -7.57
N TRP A 228 -9.61 -9.21 -8.59
CA TRP A 228 -10.76 -9.71 -9.35
C TRP A 228 -12.01 -9.99 -8.51
N LYS A 229 -12.16 -9.28 -7.38
CA LYS A 229 -13.29 -9.36 -6.45
C LYS A 229 -14.33 -8.25 -6.68
N ALA A 230 -13.99 -7.25 -7.49
CA ALA A 230 -14.88 -6.19 -7.93
C ALA A 230 -14.65 -5.88 -9.40
N PRO A 231 -15.67 -5.42 -10.15
CA PRO A 231 -15.46 -4.86 -11.48
C PRO A 231 -14.61 -3.60 -11.40
N LYS A 232 -14.02 -3.16 -12.52
CA LYS A 232 -13.37 -1.83 -12.57
C LYS A 232 -14.45 -0.76 -12.37
N TYR A 233 -14.18 0.28 -11.58
CA TYR A 233 -15.16 1.34 -11.35
C TYR A 233 -15.68 1.92 -12.68
N GLY A 234 -16.99 1.87 -12.90
CA GLY A 234 -17.64 2.40 -14.10
C GLY A 234 -17.92 1.38 -15.21
N ALA A 235 -17.78 0.08 -14.94
CA ALA A 235 -18.39 -0.99 -15.74
C ALA A 235 -19.85 -1.24 -15.34
#